data_AF-A0A2T4Y702-F1
#
_entry.id   AF-A0A2T4Y702-F1
#
_cell.length_a   1.000
_cell.length_b   1.000
_cell.length_c   1.000
_cell.angle_alpha   90.00
_cell.angle_beta   90.00
_cell.angle_gamma   90.00
#
_symmetry.space_group_name_H-M   'P 1'
#
loop_
_entity.id
_entity.type
_entity.pdbx_description
1 polymer ?
#
loop_
_entity_poly.entity_id
_entity_poly.type
_entity_poly.pdbx_seq_one_letter_code
_entity_poly.pdbx_strand_id
1 'polypeptide(L)'
;MKSESWAIVASILAGVALVGFFAAPSLLRGPPRDAESLCLKTGAVGHTLVLVDKSDPWSEVQAGRLKRLVKRIGDELPADRMLSIYVFNDVFEPGFPPLLSLCNPGRTASELIGNPRRDYVRWVEKFGRPLDDALAVLTQPAKGNLSPIVEAVGDVVSRPETRVREGEKALVLVSDMLQNSNQFTVFGTNATARDPERLKRLVGKVWQDSGANAWRLQVHQVQGVYDPQRLEQAGSLWQQTLRGLNIPFVWERL
;
A
#
# COMPACT_ATOMS: atom_id res chain seq x y z
N MET A 1 68.80 3.28 -1.19
CA MET A 1 67.99 4.30 -0.48
C MET A 1 66.83 4.85 -1.30
N LYS A 2 67.00 5.65 -2.38
CA LYS A 2 65.83 6.19 -3.13
C LYS A 2 64.98 5.11 -3.81
N SER A 3 65.59 4.11 -4.45
CA SER A 3 64.89 3.04 -5.19
C SER A 3 64.07 2.11 -4.28
N GLU A 4 64.55 1.82 -3.07
CA GLU A 4 63.86 0.96 -2.11
C GLU A 4 62.58 1.61 -1.57
N SER A 5 62.59 2.93 -1.33
CA SER A 5 61.37 3.65 -0.95
C SER A 5 60.30 3.64 -2.05
N TRP A 6 60.69 3.73 -3.32
CA TRP A 6 59.74 3.64 -4.44
C TRP A 6 59.10 2.25 -4.57
N ALA A 7 59.88 1.18 -4.35
CA ALA A 7 59.38 -0.18 -4.40
C ALA A 7 58.36 -0.47 -3.28
N ILE A 8 58.61 0.04 -2.07
CA ILE A 8 57.69 -0.09 -0.93
C ILE A 8 56.39 0.68 -1.20
N VAL A 9 56.49 1.92 -1.68
CA VAL A 9 55.30 2.74 -2.01
C VAL A 9 54.47 2.09 -3.12
N ALA A 10 55.11 1.57 -4.17
CA ALA A 10 54.42 0.87 -5.26
C ALA A 10 53.71 -0.40 -4.76
N SER A 11 54.34 -1.16 -3.86
CA SER A 11 53.75 -2.38 -3.29
C SER A 11 52.54 -2.07 -2.40
N ILE A 12 52.60 -0.99 -1.61
CA ILE A 12 51.47 -0.54 -0.78
C ILE A 12 50.32 -0.07 -1.68
N LEU A 13 50.59 0.73 -2.71
CA LEU A 13 49.57 1.19 -3.66
C LEU A 13 48.92 0.03 -4.41
N ALA A 14 49.71 -0.96 -4.84
CA ALA A 14 49.18 -2.17 -5.46
C ALA A 14 48.30 -2.96 -4.50
N GLY A 15 48.71 -3.09 -3.23
CA GLY A 15 47.91 -3.74 -2.19
C GLY A 15 46.57 -3.02 -1.94
N VAL A 16 46.58 -1.69 -1.82
CA VAL A 16 45.36 -0.88 -1.64
C VAL A 16 44.44 -0.97 -2.87
N ALA A 17 45.00 -0.91 -4.08
CA ALA A 17 44.24 -1.06 -5.31
C ALA A 17 43.60 -2.46 -5.42
N LEU A 18 44.32 -3.51 -5.02
CA LEU A 18 43.82 -4.88 -5.03
C LEU A 18 42.66 -5.05 -4.02
N VAL A 19 42.86 -4.59 -2.78
CA VAL A 19 41.80 -4.60 -1.75
C VAL A 19 40.60 -3.77 -2.20
N GLY A 20 40.82 -2.59 -2.77
CA GLY A 20 39.76 -1.75 -3.33
C GLY A 20 38.99 -2.45 -4.45
N PHE A 21 39.68 -3.12 -5.37
CA PHE A 21 39.07 -3.86 -6.48
C PHE A 21 38.20 -5.04 -5.99
N PHE A 22 38.67 -5.80 -5.00
CA PHE A 22 37.89 -6.93 -4.46
C PHE A 22 36.79 -6.50 -3.48
N ALA A 23 36.96 -5.39 -2.75
CA ALA A 23 35.97 -4.85 -1.83
C ALA A 23 34.90 -3.99 -2.55
N ALA A 24 35.20 -3.40 -3.70
CA ALA A 24 34.28 -2.54 -4.43
C ALA A 24 32.95 -3.22 -4.76
N PRO A 25 32.88 -4.46 -5.30
CA PRO A 25 31.60 -5.11 -5.57
C PRO A 25 30.72 -5.31 -4.32
N SER A 26 31.30 -5.50 -3.14
CA SER A 26 30.56 -5.59 -1.87
C SER A 26 30.12 -4.22 -1.35
N LEU A 27 30.94 -3.18 -1.51
CA LEU A 27 30.59 -1.80 -1.13
C LEU A 27 29.57 -1.16 -2.08
N LEU A 28 29.52 -1.59 -3.34
CA LEU A 28 28.60 -1.10 -4.38
C LEU A 28 27.29 -1.91 -4.41
N ARG A 29 27.16 -3.00 -3.65
CA ARG A 29 25.89 -3.71 -3.48
C ARG A 29 25.00 -2.90 -2.54
N GLY A 30 23.79 -2.59 -3.01
CA GLY A 30 22.75 -1.99 -2.16
C GLY A 30 22.44 -2.85 -0.93
N PRO A 31 21.77 -2.27 0.08
CA PRO A 31 21.45 -2.96 1.32
C PRO A 31 20.72 -4.29 1.06
N PRO A 32 20.95 -5.31 1.89
CA PRO A 32 20.40 -6.64 1.67
C PRO A 32 18.87 -6.60 1.75
N ARG A 33 18.23 -7.30 0.81
CA ARG A 33 16.78 -7.43 0.72
C ARG A 33 16.34 -8.86 0.96
N ASP A 34 15.10 -9.00 1.40
CA ASP A 34 14.37 -10.25 1.32
C ASP A 34 13.99 -10.56 -0.14
N ALA A 35 14.03 -11.84 -0.53
CA ALA A 35 13.89 -12.25 -1.93
C ALA A 35 12.43 -12.27 -2.40
N GLU A 36 11.48 -12.43 -1.47
CA GLU A 36 10.05 -12.54 -1.76
C GLU A 36 9.38 -11.17 -1.70
N SER A 37 9.54 -10.46 -0.59
CA SER A 37 8.93 -9.14 -0.37
C SER A 37 9.70 -7.98 -1.03
N LEU A 38 10.95 -8.20 -1.44
CA LEU A 38 11.89 -7.17 -1.91
C LEU A 38 12.23 -6.07 -0.88
N CYS A 39 11.70 -6.17 0.32
CA CYS A 39 11.96 -5.22 1.38
C CYS A 39 13.38 -5.37 1.92
N LEU A 40 13.92 -4.28 2.47
CA LEU A 40 15.20 -4.34 3.17
C LEU A 40 15.09 -5.34 4.33
N LYS A 41 16.16 -6.07 4.63
CA LYS A 41 16.19 -6.98 5.79
C LYS A 41 16.02 -6.25 7.13
N THR A 42 16.25 -4.94 7.13
CA THR A 42 15.99 -4.04 8.27
C THR A 42 14.52 -3.63 8.39
N GLY A 43 13.65 -4.05 7.47
CA GLY A 43 12.23 -3.66 7.39
C GLY A 43 11.94 -2.59 6.33
N ALA A 44 10.68 -2.52 5.91
CA ALA A 44 10.17 -1.55 4.95
C ALA A 44 10.22 -0.11 5.47
N VAL A 45 10.40 0.85 4.54
CA VAL A 45 10.46 2.29 4.82
C VAL A 45 9.20 2.95 4.27
N GLY A 46 8.22 3.23 5.12
CA GLY A 46 6.91 3.75 4.71
C GLY A 46 6.08 2.72 3.94
N HIS A 47 4.76 2.95 3.92
CA HIS A 47 3.79 2.01 3.38
C HIS A 47 2.64 2.74 2.70
N THR A 48 2.35 2.38 1.46
CA THR A 48 1.07 2.67 0.83
C THR A 48 0.24 1.40 0.77
N LEU A 49 -0.87 1.37 1.48
CA LEU A 49 -1.79 0.23 1.53
C LEU A 49 -3.06 0.60 0.77
N VAL A 50 -3.35 -0.16 -0.29
CA VAL A 50 -4.59 -0.03 -1.06
C VAL A 50 -5.57 -1.08 -0.56
N LEU A 51 -6.69 -0.65 0.01
CA LEU A 51 -7.77 -1.53 0.43
C LEU A 51 -8.96 -1.32 -0.49
N VAL A 52 -9.39 -2.38 -1.18
CA VAL A 52 -10.46 -2.32 -2.17
C VAL A 52 -11.64 -3.15 -1.70
N ASP A 53 -12.77 -2.48 -1.57
CA ASP A 53 -14.07 -3.08 -1.33
C ASP A 53 -14.70 -3.53 -2.64
N LYS A 54 -14.94 -4.83 -2.78
CA LYS A 54 -15.58 -5.44 -3.95
C LYS A 54 -16.88 -6.17 -3.58
N SER A 55 -17.63 -5.63 -2.61
CA SER A 55 -18.97 -6.10 -2.30
C SER A 55 -19.91 -6.02 -3.51
N ASP A 56 -19.73 -5.00 -4.35
CA ASP A 56 -20.57 -4.76 -5.51
C ASP A 56 -19.83 -4.97 -6.83
N PRO A 57 -20.53 -5.45 -7.88
CA PRO A 57 -19.92 -5.60 -9.20
C PRO A 57 -19.62 -4.24 -9.80
N TRP A 58 -18.43 -4.10 -10.38
CA TRP A 58 -17.98 -2.86 -11.01
C TRP A 58 -18.09 -2.94 -12.52
N SER A 59 -18.47 -1.82 -13.13
CA SER A 59 -18.40 -1.63 -14.58
C SER A 59 -16.96 -1.66 -15.08
N GLU A 60 -16.78 -1.93 -16.38
CA GLU A 60 -15.46 -1.90 -17.04
C GLU A 60 -14.79 -0.53 -16.89
N VAL A 61 -15.57 0.56 -16.95
CA VAL A 61 -15.05 1.92 -16.76
C VAL A 61 -14.45 2.09 -15.37
N GLN A 62 -15.13 1.61 -14.33
CA GLN A 62 -14.66 1.69 -12.94
C GLN A 62 -13.44 0.82 -12.70
N ALA A 63 -13.47 -0.42 -13.17
CA ALA A 63 -12.31 -1.31 -13.13
C ALA A 63 -11.10 -0.66 -13.82
N GLY A 64 -11.31 -0.03 -14.98
CA GLY A 64 -10.27 0.73 -15.68
C GLY A 64 -9.75 1.94 -14.90
N ARG A 65 -10.61 2.67 -14.18
CA ARG A 65 -10.19 3.78 -13.32
C ARG A 65 -9.40 3.30 -12.11
N LEU A 66 -9.84 2.24 -11.42
CA LEU A 66 -9.08 1.64 -10.33
C LEU A 66 -7.72 1.15 -10.80
N LYS A 67 -7.68 0.44 -11.94
CA LYS A 67 -6.43 -0.03 -12.54
C LYS A 67 -5.45 1.13 -12.76
N ARG A 68 -5.92 2.25 -13.31
CA ARG A 68 -5.08 3.44 -13.50
C ARG A 68 -4.62 4.08 -12.19
N LEU A 69 -5.50 4.15 -11.19
CA LEU A 69 -5.14 4.67 -9.85
C LEU A 69 -4.00 3.83 -9.24
N VAL A 70 -4.20 2.52 -9.12
CA VAL A 70 -3.27 1.63 -8.44
C VAL A 70 -1.96 1.48 -9.23
N LYS A 71 -2.04 1.46 -10.58
CA LYS A 71 -0.84 1.49 -11.42
C LYS A 71 -0.01 2.74 -11.19
N ARG A 72 -0.65 3.92 -11.14
CA ARG A 72 0.01 5.19 -10.84
C ARG A 72 0.67 5.16 -9.46
N ILE A 73 -0.03 4.69 -8.44
CA ILE A 73 0.52 4.53 -7.09
C ILE A 73 1.80 3.68 -7.11
N GLY A 74 1.78 2.53 -7.78
CA GLY A 74 2.96 1.67 -7.89
C GLY A 74 4.09 2.27 -8.73
N ASP A 75 3.76 3.02 -9.78
CA ASP A 75 4.76 3.65 -10.65
C ASP A 75 5.45 4.86 -10.00
N GLU A 76 4.74 5.60 -9.15
CA GLU A 76 5.23 6.76 -8.41
C GLU A 76 5.78 6.40 -7.01
N LEU A 77 5.63 5.14 -6.59
CA LEU A 77 6.08 4.68 -5.28
C LEU A 77 7.60 4.92 -5.16
N PRO A 78 8.09 5.65 -4.14
CA PRO A 78 9.53 5.82 -3.94
C PRO A 78 10.24 4.49 -3.66
N ALA A 79 11.55 4.44 -3.93
CA ALA A 79 12.36 3.26 -3.61
C ALA A 79 12.27 2.93 -2.10
N ASP A 80 12.37 1.63 -1.78
CA ASP A 80 12.29 1.08 -0.42
C ASP A 80 10.94 1.18 0.29
N ARG A 81 9.95 1.87 -0.32
CA ARG A 81 8.59 1.90 0.18
C ARG A 81 7.84 0.63 -0.18
N MET A 82 6.97 0.22 0.73
CA MET A 82 6.07 -0.92 0.57
C MET A 82 4.77 -0.50 -0.10
N LEU A 83 4.29 -1.33 -1.03
CA LEU A 83 2.93 -1.30 -1.53
C LEU A 83 2.26 -2.64 -1.21
N SER A 84 1.12 -2.57 -0.55
CA SER A 84 0.23 -3.71 -0.41
C SER A 84 -1.16 -3.43 -0.97
N ILE A 85 -1.77 -4.47 -1.53
CA ILE A 85 -3.10 -4.41 -2.12
C ILE A 85 -3.94 -5.50 -1.46
N TYR A 86 -4.98 -5.09 -0.77
CA TYR A 86 -5.93 -5.95 -0.08
C TYR A 86 -7.31 -5.79 -0.71
N VAL A 87 -8.03 -6.90 -0.81
CA VAL A 87 -9.36 -6.95 -1.41
C VAL A 87 -10.28 -7.79 -0.55
N PHE A 88 -11.48 -7.28 -0.27
CA PHE A 88 -12.54 -8.02 0.42
C PHE A 88 -13.87 -7.90 -0.34
N ASN A 89 -14.79 -8.84 -0.16
CA ASN A 89 -16.04 -8.88 -0.92
C ASN A 89 -17.27 -9.35 -0.12
N ASP A 90 -17.27 -10.55 0.46
CA ASP A 90 -18.47 -11.26 0.92
C ASP A 90 -18.40 -11.61 2.39
N VAL A 91 -17.41 -12.41 2.76
CA VAL A 91 -17.14 -12.82 4.14
C VAL A 91 -15.87 -12.13 4.54
N PHE A 92 -15.96 -11.23 5.51
CA PHE A 92 -14.77 -10.77 6.19
C PHE A 92 -14.28 -11.87 7.11
N GLU A 93 -13.33 -12.66 6.59
CA GLU A 93 -12.48 -13.53 7.37
C GLU A 93 -11.21 -12.73 7.73
N PRO A 94 -11.01 -12.42 9.03
CA PRO A 94 -9.78 -11.78 9.48
C PRO A 94 -8.55 -12.55 8.98
N GLY A 95 -7.53 -11.83 8.53
CA GLY A 95 -6.30 -12.45 8.01
C GLY A 95 -6.33 -12.88 6.53
N PHE A 96 -7.33 -12.48 5.74
CA PHE A 96 -7.32 -12.71 4.28
C PHE A 96 -6.02 -12.21 3.62
N PRO A 97 -5.42 -12.94 2.66
CA PRO A 97 -4.10 -12.59 2.13
C PRO A 97 -4.14 -11.35 1.22
N PRO A 98 -3.03 -10.61 1.09
CA PRO A 98 -2.91 -9.56 0.09
C PRO A 98 -2.83 -10.13 -1.33
N LEU A 99 -3.33 -9.38 -2.33
CA LEU A 99 -3.05 -9.65 -3.74
C LEU A 99 -1.61 -9.33 -4.12
N LEU A 100 -1.03 -8.33 -3.45
CA LEU A 100 0.34 -7.86 -3.65
C LEU A 100 0.84 -7.31 -2.32
N SER A 101 2.10 -7.57 -1.98
CA SER A 101 2.75 -6.99 -0.81
C SER A 101 4.27 -6.95 -1.03
N LEU A 102 4.75 -5.89 -1.69
CA LEU A 102 6.14 -5.78 -2.14
C LEU A 102 6.72 -4.40 -1.84
N CYS A 103 8.02 -4.33 -1.55
CA CYS A 103 8.77 -3.08 -1.55
C CYS A 103 9.29 -2.73 -2.96
N ASN A 104 9.27 -1.45 -3.32
CA ASN A 104 9.88 -0.99 -4.57
C ASN A 104 11.42 -1.14 -4.49
N PRO A 105 12.06 -1.96 -5.35
CA PRO A 105 13.51 -2.11 -5.35
C PRO A 105 14.28 -0.89 -5.91
N GLY A 106 13.58 0.13 -6.42
CA GLY A 106 14.13 1.28 -7.13
C GLY A 106 14.28 1.04 -8.64
N ARG A 107 14.18 2.11 -9.44
CA ARG A 107 14.30 2.07 -10.92
C ARG A 107 15.67 2.53 -11.44
N THR A 108 16.41 3.26 -10.64
CA THR A 108 17.68 3.90 -11.03
C THR A 108 18.70 3.71 -9.92
N ALA A 109 19.86 3.16 -10.27
CA ALA A 109 21.05 3.36 -9.46
C ALA A 109 21.47 4.83 -9.50
N SER A 110 22.18 5.29 -8.47
CA SER A 110 23.03 6.48 -8.59
C SER A 110 23.96 6.29 -9.79
N GLU A 111 24.02 7.30 -10.67
CA GLU A 111 24.80 7.27 -11.93
C GLU A 111 26.30 6.99 -11.71
N LEU A 112 26.81 7.22 -10.50
CA LEU A 112 28.21 6.94 -10.15
C LEU A 112 28.50 5.47 -9.80
N ILE A 113 27.49 4.65 -9.46
CA ILE A 113 27.70 3.43 -8.66
C ILE A 113 27.04 2.16 -9.26
N GLY A 114 26.02 2.26 -10.12
CA GLY A 114 25.28 1.08 -10.60
C GLY A 114 25.02 1.02 -12.11
N ASN A 115 24.36 -0.05 -12.54
CA ASN A 115 23.95 -0.27 -13.93
C ASN A 115 22.43 -0.01 -14.05
N PRO A 116 22.01 1.17 -14.54
CA PRO A 116 20.59 1.56 -14.59
C PRO A 116 19.72 0.55 -15.35
N ARG A 117 20.27 -0.10 -16.38
CA ARG A 117 19.53 -1.11 -17.16
C ARG A 117 19.19 -2.34 -16.32
N ARG A 118 20.11 -2.82 -15.49
CA ARG A 118 19.89 -4.01 -14.65
C ARG A 118 18.84 -3.74 -13.57
N ASP A 119 18.87 -2.57 -12.97
CA ASP A 119 17.94 -2.23 -11.88
C ASP A 119 16.54 -1.96 -12.43
N TYR A 120 16.43 -1.34 -13.61
CA TYR A 120 15.17 -1.24 -14.32
C TYR A 120 14.59 -2.62 -14.68
N VAL A 121 15.40 -3.54 -15.22
CA VAL A 121 14.95 -4.92 -15.51
C VAL A 121 14.46 -5.61 -14.24
N ARG A 122 15.21 -5.50 -13.13
CA ARG A 122 14.78 -6.04 -11.83
C ARG A 122 13.45 -5.43 -11.38
N TRP A 123 13.30 -4.11 -11.50
CA TRP A 123 12.06 -3.42 -11.16
C TRP A 123 10.89 -3.96 -11.97
N VAL A 124 11.04 -4.05 -13.29
CA VAL A 124 10.00 -4.57 -14.19
C VAL A 124 9.63 -6.00 -13.84
N GLU A 125 10.62 -6.88 -13.66
CA GLU A 125 10.37 -8.31 -13.44
C GLU A 125 9.82 -8.62 -12.04
N LYS A 126 10.33 -7.94 -11.01
CA LYS A 126 10.05 -8.28 -9.61
C LYS A 126 8.98 -7.41 -8.97
N PHE A 127 8.71 -6.22 -9.51
CA PHE A 127 7.70 -5.31 -8.96
C PHE A 127 6.63 -4.96 -9.99
N GLY A 128 7.03 -4.49 -11.17
CA GLY A 128 6.12 -4.03 -12.22
C GLY A 128 5.17 -5.12 -12.72
N ARG A 129 5.70 -6.29 -13.09
CA ARG A 129 4.90 -7.44 -13.55
C ARG A 129 3.98 -7.99 -12.46
N PRO A 130 4.45 -8.28 -11.22
CA PRO A 130 3.55 -8.68 -10.14
C PRO A 130 2.44 -7.67 -9.85
N LEU A 131 2.72 -6.36 -9.95
CA LEU A 131 1.70 -5.33 -9.84
C LEU A 131 0.67 -5.43 -10.99
N ASP A 132 1.11 -5.64 -12.22
CA ASP A 132 0.20 -5.81 -13.37
C ASP A 132 -0.65 -7.08 -13.25
N ASP A 133 -0.10 -8.16 -12.70
CA ASP A 133 -0.83 -9.41 -12.41
C ASP A 133 -1.88 -9.20 -11.32
N ALA A 134 -1.52 -8.52 -10.23
CA ALA A 134 -2.46 -8.14 -9.16
C ALA A 134 -3.57 -7.23 -9.70
N LEU A 135 -3.25 -6.29 -10.58
CA LEU A 135 -4.22 -5.42 -11.25
C LEU A 135 -5.19 -6.20 -12.13
N ALA A 136 -4.74 -7.26 -12.80
CA ALA A 136 -5.62 -8.11 -13.61
C ALA A 136 -6.69 -8.78 -12.75
N VAL A 137 -6.30 -9.35 -11.59
CA VAL A 137 -7.23 -9.92 -10.61
C VAL A 137 -8.14 -8.86 -10.02
N LEU A 138 -7.58 -7.68 -9.70
CA LEU A 138 -8.30 -6.57 -9.12
C LEU A 138 -9.46 -6.08 -10.00
N THR A 139 -9.31 -6.14 -11.33
CA THR A 139 -10.34 -5.72 -12.29
C THR A 139 -11.45 -6.75 -12.54
N GLN A 140 -11.34 -7.99 -12.04
CA GLN A 140 -12.38 -8.99 -12.24
C GLN A 140 -13.64 -8.62 -11.45
N PRO A 141 -14.86 -8.82 -11.99
CA PRO A 141 -16.08 -8.60 -11.23
C PRO A 141 -16.14 -9.51 -9.99
N ALA A 142 -16.59 -8.96 -8.88
CA ALA A 142 -16.93 -9.74 -7.69
C ALA A 142 -18.27 -9.24 -7.14
N LYS A 143 -18.88 -10.05 -6.28
CA LYS A 143 -20.09 -9.70 -5.56
C LYS A 143 -20.02 -10.35 -4.20
N GLY A 144 -20.46 -9.64 -3.17
CA GLY A 144 -20.63 -10.16 -1.84
C GLY A 144 -21.85 -9.59 -1.14
N ASN A 145 -22.25 -10.23 -0.05
CA ASN A 145 -23.47 -9.85 0.66
C ASN A 145 -23.21 -8.82 1.77
N LEU A 146 -21.96 -8.66 2.19
CA LEU A 146 -21.53 -7.74 3.23
C LEU A 146 -20.49 -6.76 2.67
N SER A 147 -20.38 -5.59 3.29
CA SER A 147 -19.33 -4.60 3.04
C SER A 147 -18.82 -4.11 4.41
N PRO A 148 -18.05 -4.94 5.13
CA PRO A 148 -17.56 -4.62 6.48
C PRO A 148 -16.30 -3.74 6.40
N ILE A 149 -16.45 -2.53 5.85
CA ILE A 149 -15.36 -1.59 5.54
C ILE A 149 -14.57 -1.23 6.80
N VAL A 150 -15.24 -0.87 7.89
CA VAL A 150 -14.56 -0.48 9.15
C VAL A 150 -13.72 -1.65 9.67
N GLU A 151 -14.28 -2.85 9.68
CA GLU A 151 -13.63 -4.06 10.16
C GLU A 151 -12.43 -4.46 9.29
N ALA A 152 -12.59 -4.39 7.97
CA ALA A 152 -11.52 -4.65 7.01
C ALA A 152 -10.35 -3.67 7.16
N VAL A 153 -10.63 -2.39 7.37
CA VAL A 153 -9.58 -1.40 7.68
C VAL A 153 -8.86 -1.79 8.97
N GLY A 154 -9.62 -2.02 10.05
CA GLY A 154 -9.05 -2.32 11.37
C GLY A 154 -8.14 -3.54 11.38
N ASP A 155 -8.56 -4.61 10.71
CA ASP A 155 -7.77 -5.83 10.59
C ASP A 155 -6.48 -5.57 9.82
N VAL A 156 -6.57 -5.11 8.58
CA VAL A 156 -5.42 -4.96 7.67
C VAL A 156 -4.37 -3.98 8.22
N VAL A 157 -4.78 -2.86 8.82
CA VAL A 157 -3.82 -1.87 9.37
C VAL A 157 -3.16 -2.30 10.67
N SER A 158 -3.74 -3.29 11.39
CA SER A 158 -3.20 -3.79 12.65
C SER A 158 -2.16 -4.91 12.47
N ARG A 159 -2.12 -5.52 11.28
CA ARG A 159 -1.33 -6.74 11.04
C ARG A 159 0.17 -6.49 11.16
N PRO A 160 0.96 -7.45 11.68
CA PRO A 160 2.41 -7.31 11.79
C PRO A 160 3.11 -7.02 10.46
N GLU A 161 2.66 -7.62 9.37
CA GLU A 161 3.23 -7.47 8.03
C GLU A 161 3.02 -6.08 7.43
N THR A 162 2.07 -5.28 7.93
CA THR A 162 1.83 -3.92 7.43
C THR A 162 2.63 -2.86 8.19
N ARG A 163 3.38 -3.27 9.23
CA ARG A 163 4.25 -2.39 10.02
C ARG A 163 5.48 -1.99 9.23
N VAL A 164 5.92 -0.76 9.45
CA VAL A 164 7.15 -0.21 8.85
C VAL A 164 8.09 0.28 9.92
N ARG A 165 9.39 0.25 9.62
CA ARG A 165 10.43 0.70 10.55
C ARG A 165 10.35 2.21 10.79
N GLU A 166 10.15 2.95 9.72
CA GLU A 166 10.06 4.41 9.71
C GLU A 166 9.29 4.89 8.47
N GLY A 167 9.03 6.19 8.39
CA GLY A 167 8.39 6.80 7.24
C GLY A 167 6.86 6.83 7.31
N GLU A 168 6.27 7.42 6.28
CA GLU A 168 4.83 7.67 6.24
C GLU A 168 4.02 6.42 5.90
N LYS A 169 2.83 6.32 6.49
CA LYS A 169 1.83 5.29 6.17
C LYS A 169 0.62 5.95 5.53
N ALA A 170 0.21 5.45 4.36
CA ALA A 170 -0.96 5.92 3.62
C ALA A 170 -1.92 4.76 3.41
N LEU A 171 -3.19 4.97 3.77
CA LEU A 171 -4.28 4.04 3.53
C LEU A 171 -5.14 4.62 2.40
N VAL A 172 -5.10 3.97 1.24
CA VAL A 172 -5.91 4.28 0.07
C VAL A 172 -7.11 3.34 0.06
N LEU A 173 -8.25 3.82 0.54
CA LEU A 173 -9.50 3.07 0.58
C LEU A 173 -10.30 3.32 -0.70
N VAL A 174 -10.64 2.26 -1.43
CA VAL A 174 -11.50 2.32 -2.61
C VAL A 174 -12.77 1.54 -2.33
N SER A 175 -13.90 2.24 -2.19
CA SER A 175 -15.19 1.65 -1.83
C SER A 175 -16.32 2.59 -2.26
N ASP A 176 -17.54 2.09 -2.41
CA ASP A 176 -18.72 2.94 -2.57
C ASP A 176 -19.18 3.59 -1.24
N MET A 177 -18.54 3.17 -0.13
CA MET A 177 -18.74 3.61 1.24
C MET A 177 -20.05 3.14 1.88
N LEU A 178 -20.70 2.12 1.34
CA LEU A 178 -21.92 1.52 1.89
C LEU A 178 -21.60 0.43 2.93
N GLN A 179 -21.21 0.86 4.13
CA GLN A 179 -20.95 -0.06 5.26
C GLN A 179 -22.14 -1.01 5.49
N ASN A 180 -21.87 -2.30 5.46
CA ASN A 180 -22.83 -3.37 5.71
C ASN A 180 -22.18 -4.53 6.47
N SER A 181 -22.35 -4.54 7.79
CA SER A 181 -21.89 -5.61 8.67
C SER A 181 -22.89 -5.85 9.79
N ASN A 182 -22.62 -6.84 10.65
CA ASN A 182 -23.39 -7.06 11.86
C ASN A 182 -23.22 -5.94 12.90
N GLN A 183 -22.15 -5.15 12.83
CA GLN A 183 -21.90 -4.03 13.76
C GLN A 183 -22.67 -2.77 13.33
N PHE A 184 -22.69 -2.50 12.02
CA PHE A 184 -23.35 -1.33 11.45
C PHE A 184 -23.77 -1.60 9.99
N THR A 185 -24.97 -1.14 9.63
CA THR A 185 -25.46 -1.24 8.25
C THR A 185 -26.19 0.04 7.85
N VAL A 186 -25.85 0.58 6.68
CA VAL A 186 -26.57 1.73 6.08
C VAL A 186 -27.90 1.31 5.45
N PHE A 187 -28.17 0.00 5.32
CA PHE A 187 -29.29 -0.54 4.58
C PHE A 187 -30.61 -0.61 5.36
N GLY A 188 -30.59 -0.37 6.68
CA GLY A 188 -31.79 -0.39 7.49
C GLY A 188 -32.79 0.72 7.15
N THR A 189 -34.07 0.42 7.36
CA THR A 189 -35.22 1.31 7.11
C THR A 189 -35.54 2.25 8.28
N ASN A 190 -34.98 1.97 9.46
CA ASN A 190 -35.28 2.71 10.68
C ASN A 190 -34.27 3.84 10.87
N ALA A 191 -34.69 5.00 11.39
CA ALA A 191 -33.81 6.16 11.62
C ALA A 191 -32.56 5.81 12.47
N THR A 192 -32.69 4.84 13.39
CA THR A 192 -31.60 4.30 14.21
C THR A 192 -30.57 3.45 13.46
N ALA A 193 -30.89 2.97 12.25
CA ALA A 193 -29.93 2.25 11.40
C ALA A 193 -28.94 3.20 10.73
N ARG A 194 -29.32 4.47 10.54
CA ARG A 194 -28.48 5.51 9.92
C ARG A 194 -27.96 6.53 10.93
N ASP A 195 -27.97 6.17 12.21
CA ASP A 195 -27.49 7.01 13.30
C ASP A 195 -25.98 7.28 13.14
N PRO A 196 -25.56 8.54 12.89
CA PRO A 196 -24.16 8.91 12.77
C PRO A 196 -23.33 8.55 14.01
N GLU A 197 -23.93 8.59 15.20
CA GLU A 197 -23.22 8.29 16.44
C GLU A 197 -22.87 6.80 16.55
N ARG A 198 -23.64 5.90 15.92
CA ARG A 198 -23.29 4.47 15.88
C ARG A 198 -22.08 4.22 14.99
N LEU A 199 -22.05 4.78 13.79
CA LEU A 199 -20.88 4.66 12.91
C LEU A 199 -19.66 5.31 13.56
N LYS A 200 -19.82 6.48 14.17
CA LYS A 200 -18.76 7.18 14.91
C LYS A 200 -18.18 6.35 16.04
N ARG A 201 -19.01 5.69 16.87
CA ARG A 201 -18.53 4.79 17.92
C ARG A 201 -17.75 3.60 17.34
N LEU A 202 -18.25 3.00 16.26
CA LEU A 202 -17.59 1.86 15.61
C LEU A 202 -16.23 2.26 15.02
N VAL A 203 -16.19 3.32 14.19
CA VAL A 203 -14.95 3.85 13.59
C VAL A 203 -13.97 4.28 14.67
N GLY A 204 -14.42 5.03 15.67
CA GLY A 204 -13.57 5.52 16.75
C GLY A 204 -12.90 4.39 17.53
N LYS A 205 -13.67 3.35 17.90
CA LYS A 205 -13.13 2.15 18.55
C LYS A 205 -12.11 1.45 17.67
N VAL A 206 -12.46 1.16 16.41
CA VAL A 206 -11.57 0.41 15.52
C VAL A 206 -10.30 1.19 15.19
N TRP A 207 -10.38 2.51 14.99
CA TRP A 207 -9.19 3.33 14.72
C TRP A 207 -8.23 3.37 15.90
N GLN A 208 -8.78 3.43 17.11
CA GLN A 208 -8.00 3.39 18.35
C GLN A 208 -7.33 2.03 18.54
N ASP A 209 -8.10 0.93 18.45
CA ASP A 209 -7.62 -0.42 18.74
C ASP A 209 -6.59 -0.93 17.70
N SER A 210 -6.76 -0.56 16.43
CA SER A 210 -5.90 -1.01 15.33
C SER A 210 -4.67 -0.14 15.08
N GLY A 211 -4.65 1.08 15.64
CA GLY A 211 -3.63 2.08 15.31
C GLY A 211 -3.80 2.72 13.93
N ALA A 212 -4.99 2.63 13.32
CA ALA A 212 -5.31 3.29 12.05
C ALA A 212 -5.11 4.81 12.08
N ASN A 213 -5.17 5.44 13.27
CA ASN A 213 -4.85 6.87 13.45
C ASN A 213 -3.46 7.28 12.95
N ALA A 214 -2.51 6.34 12.87
CA ALA A 214 -1.18 6.59 12.36
C ALA A 214 -1.08 6.52 10.81
N TRP A 215 -2.20 6.32 10.12
CA TRP A 215 -2.27 6.23 8.66
C TRP A 215 -2.95 7.47 8.08
N ARG A 216 -2.36 8.05 7.03
CA ARG A 216 -2.99 9.08 6.22
C ARG A 216 -4.08 8.44 5.36
N LEU A 217 -5.33 8.74 5.65
CA LEU A 217 -6.48 8.18 4.92
C LEU A 217 -6.74 8.95 3.63
N GLN A 218 -6.81 8.24 2.51
CA GLN A 218 -7.32 8.73 1.23
C GLN A 218 -8.47 7.82 0.80
N VAL A 219 -9.66 8.40 0.64
CA VAL A 219 -10.85 7.69 0.19
C VAL A 219 -11.10 8.01 -1.27
N HIS A 220 -11.25 6.97 -2.07
CA HIS A 220 -11.72 7.05 -3.44
C HIS A 220 -13.11 6.40 -3.51
N GLN A 221 -14.14 7.24 -3.46
CA GLN A 221 -15.51 6.79 -3.47
C GLN A 221 -15.94 6.38 -4.89
N VAL A 222 -16.30 5.11 -5.07
CA VAL A 222 -16.76 4.57 -6.35
C VAL A 222 -18.27 4.78 -6.51
N GLN A 223 -18.70 5.11 -7.73
CA GLN A 223 -20.13 5.18 -8.06
C GLN A 223 -20.73 3.77 -8.22
N GLY A 224 -21.05 3.06 -7.13
CA GLY A 224 -21.58 1.69 -7.18
C GLY A 224 -22.88 1.49 -7.97
N VAL A 225 -23.46 0.30 -7.87
CA VAL A 225 -24.74 -0.08 -8.53
C VAL A 225 -25.95 0.66 -7.93
N TYR A 226 -25.77 1.27 -6.76
CA TYR A 226 -26.81 1.99 -6.05
C TYR A 226 -27.08 3.38 -6.62
N ASP A 227 -28.25 3.91 -6.29
CA ASP A 227 -28.65 5.24 -6.71
C ASP A 227 -27.66 6.31 -6.20
N PRO A 228 -27.38 7.37 -6.99
CA PRO A 228 -26.41 8.40 -6.60
C PRO A 228 -26.75 9.07 -5.27
N GLN A 229 -28.03 9.25 -4.95
CA GLN A 229 -28.46 9.91 -3.71
C GLN A 229 -28.06 9.09 -2.49
N ARG A 230 -28.21 7.76 -2.54
CA ARG A 230 -27.78 6.84 -1.48
C ARG A 230 -26.27 6.86 -1.28
N LEU A 231 -25.50 6.86 -2.37
CA LEU A 231 -24.04 6.95 -2.31
C LEU A 231 -23.58 8.29 -1.72
N GLU A 232 -24.27 9.39 -2.04
CA GLU A 232 -23.98 10.70 -1.45
C GLU A 232 -24.35 10.76 0.03
N GLN A 233 -25.45 10.14 0.44
CA GLN A 233 -25.82 10.02 1.86
C GLN A 233 -24.78 9.23 2.65
N ALA A 234 -24.35 8.09 2.13
CA ALA A 234 -23.32 7.25 2.76
C ALA A 234 -21.98 7.98 2.85
N GLY A 235 -21.54 8.61 1.75
CA GLY A 235 -20.32 9.43 1.74
C GLY A 235 -20.39 10.58 2.74
N SER A 236 -21.54 11.26 2.85
CA SER A 236 -21.75 12.34 3.81
C SER A 236 -21.68 11.84 5.26
N LEU A 237 -22.29 10.70 5.55
CA LEU A 237 -22.26 10.04 6.87
C LEU A 237 -20.82 9.70 7.30
N TRP A 238 -20.03 9.13 6.39
CA TRP A 238 -18.62 8.83 6.62
C TRP A 238 -17.78 10.08 6.84
N GLN A 239 -17.92 11.11 5.99
CA GLN A 239 -17.17 12.34 6.15
C GLN A 239 -17.51 13.06 7.46
N GLN A 240 -18.79 13.08 7.87
CA GLN A 240 -19.20 13.62 9.17
C GLN A 240 -18.58 12.83 10.32
N THR A 241 -18.57 11.50 10.21
CA THR A 241 -17.94 10.60 11.20
C THR A 241 -16.44 10.88 11.33
N LEU A 242 -15.70 10.90 10.22
CA LEU A 242 -14.26 11.14 10.20
C LEU A 242 -13.91 12.52 10.77
N ARG A 243 -14.64 13.58 10.37
CA ARG A 243 -14.49 14.93 10.94
C ARG A 243 -14.79 14.94 12.44
N GLY A 244 -15.87 14.29 12.86
CA GLY A 244 -16.28 14.22 14.26
C GLY A 244 -15.30 13.44 15.16
N LEU A 245 -14.39 12.66 14.57
CA LEU A 245 -13.31 11.94 15.24
C LEU A 245 -11.94 12.63 15.06
N ASN A 246 -11.88 13.77 14.38
CA ASN A 246 -10.64 14.46 14.00
C ASN A 246 -9.66 13.58 13.20
N ILE A 247 -10.18 12.63 12.41
CA ILE A 247 -9.35 11.80 11.52
C ILE A 247 -9.09 12.61 10.24
N PRO A 248 -7.83 12.94 9.90
CA PRO A 248 -7.52 13.63 8.65
C PRO A 248 -7.74 12.70 7.46
N PHE A 249 -8.42 13.19 6.42
CA PHE A 249 -8.68 12.42 5.21
C PHE A 249 -8.65 13.29 3.95
N VAL A 250 -8.33 12.65 2.82
CA VAL A 250 -8.60 13.17 1.46
C VAL A 250 -9.77 12.37 0.89
N TRP A 251 -10.70 13.03 0.20
CA TRP A 251 -11.87 12.38 -0.40
C TRP A 251 -11.99 12.72 -1.87
N GLU A 252 -11.94 11.71 -2.72
CA GLU A 252 -12.09 11.81 -4.17
C GLU A 252 -13.23 10.92 -4.64
N ARG A 253 -13.91 11.32 -5.71
CA ARG A 253 -14.89 10.47 -6.40
C ARG A 253 -14.20 9.81 -7.59
N LEU A 254 -14.29 8.49 -7.67
CA LEU A 254 -13.64 7.69 -8.71
C LEU A 254 -14.58 7.34 -9.86
#